data_AF-A0A3A0BBX2-F1
#
_entry.id   AF-A0A3A0BBX2-F1
#
_cell.length_a   1.000
_cell.length_b   1.000
_cell.length_c   1.000
_cell.angle_alpha   90.00
_cell.angle_beta   90.00
_cell.angle_gamma   90.00
#
_symmetry.space_group_name_H-M   'P 1'
#
loop_
_entity.id
_entity.type
_entity.pdbx_description
1 polymer ?
#
loop_
_entity_poly.entity_id
_entity_poly.type
_entity_poly.pdbx_seq_one_letter_code
_entity_poly.pdbx_strand_id
1 'polypeptide(L)'
;MHKYLENNGITHAFIYPHSPKINGYIERFNWTIQNHYINRCTPLWSGQNDLAIQKLDQFLHWYNEVRPHQSLGSLTPAQFTRQYSNMYAT
;
A
#
# COMPACT_ATOMS: atom_id res chain seq x y z
N MET A 1 3.84 4.14 -19.58
CA MET A 1 2.82 3.61 -18.64
C MET A 1 1.59 3.09 -19.39
N HIS A 2 0.78 3.92 -20.07
CA HIS A 2 -0.43 3.47 -20.77
C HIS A 2 -0.17 2.31 -21.75
N LYS A 3 0.77 2.48 -22.69
CA LYS A 3 1.20 1.43 -23.63
C LYS A 3 1.68 0.13 -22.95
N TYR A 4 2.30 0.22 -21.77
CA TYR A 4 2.74 -0.96 -21.03
C TYR A 4 1.54 -1.73 -20.48
N LEU A 5 0.55 -1.02 -19.91
CA LEU A 5 -0.68 -1.63 -19.41
C LEU A 5 -1.47 -2.28 -20.55
N GLU A 6 -1.60 -1.60 -21.70
CA GLU A 6 -2.24 -2.14 -22.89
C GLU A 6 -1.56 -3.43 -23.39
N ASN A 7 -0.23 -3.42 -23.52
CA ASN A 7 0.53 -4.58 -23.97
C ASN A 7 0.41 -5.80 -23.02
N ASN A 8 0.15 -5.55 -21.72
CA ASN A 8 -0.04 -6.61 -20.73
C ASN A 8 -1.52 -6.96 -20.49
N GLY A 9 -2.45 -6.36 -21.24
CA GLY A 9 -3.89 -6.59 -21.06
C GLY A 9 -4.44 -6.09 -19.72
N ILE A 10 -3.75 -5.14 -19.07
CA ILE A 10 -4.15 -4.59 -17.77
C ILE A 10 -5.03 -3.36 -18.01
N THR A 11 -6.28 -3.39 -17.56
CA THR A 11 -7.19 -2.25 -17.65
C THR A 11 -6.74 -1.11 -16.73
N HIS A 12 -6.54 0.07 -17.29
CA HIS A 12 -6.22 1.27 -16.52
C HIS A 12 -7.51 1.91 -15.98
N ALA A 13 -7.78 1.74 -14.69
CA ALA A 13 -8.95 2.32 -14.03
C ALA A 13 -8.66 3.74 -13.52
N PHE A 14 -9.43 4.72 -14.00
CA PHE A 14 -9.40 6.09 -13.50
C PHE A 14 -10.56 6.32 -12.53
N ILE A 15 -10.36 7.24 -11.58
CA ILE A 15 -11.46 7.74 -10.77
C ILE A 15 -12.44 8.55 -11.62
N TYR A 16 -13.69 8.60 -11.18
CA TYR A 16 -14.68 9.48 -11.80
C TYR A 16 -14.27 10.95 -11.68
N PRO A 17 -14.50 11.77 -12.72
CA PRO A 17 -14.27 13.20 -12.65
C PRO A 17 -14.96 13.81 -11.42
N HIS A 18 -14.29 14.77 -10.78
CA HIS A 18 -14.81 15.49 -9.60
C HIS A 18 -15.14 14.60 -8.38
N SER A 19 -14.57 13.40 -8.30
CA SER A 19 -14.80 12.47 -7.19
C SER A 19 -13.53 12.21 -6.35
N PRO A 20 -12.92 13.24 -5.73
CA PRO A 20 -11.64 13.11 -5.02
C PRO A 20 -11.74 12.17 -3.80
N LYS A 21 -12.92 12.04 -3.20
CA LYS A 21 -13.18 11.17 -2.05
C LYS A 21 -12.84 9.70 -2.31
N ILE A 22 -12.87 9.27 -3.58
CA ILE A 22 -12.54 7.88 -3.98
C ILE A 22 -11.06 7.57 -3.68
N ASN A 23 -10.17 8.57 -3.79
CA ASN A 23 -8.75 8.40 -3.51
C ASN A 23 -8.38 8.46 -2.03
N GLY A 24 -9.31 8.82 -1.14
CA GLY A 24 -8.99 9.10 0.27
C GLY A 24 -8.29 7.95 0.99
N TYR A 25 -8.65 6.70 0.68
CA TYR A 25 -7.99 5.53 1.27
C TYR A 25 -6.53 5.38 0.79
N ILE A 26 -6.27 5.57 -0.50
CA ILE A 26 -4.92 5.50 -1.08
C ILE A 26 -4.06 6.66 -0.57
N GLU A 27 -4.63 7.86 -0.51
CA GLU A 27 -3.97 9.04 0.06
C GLU A 27 -3.59 8.81 1.52
N ARG A 28 -4.50 8.24 2.33
CA ARG A 28 -4.21 7.92 3.74
C ARG A 28 -3.11 6.88 3.88
N PHE A 29 -3.07 5.89 2.99
CA PHE A 29 -2.01 4.89 2.97
C PHE A 29 -0.65 5.53 2.61
N ASN A 30 -0.61 6.36 1.56
CA ASN A 30 0.60 7.08 1.17
C ASN A 30 1.08 8.02 2.29
N TRP A 31 0.18 8.73 2.96
CA TRP A 31 0.50 9.52 4.13
C TRP A 31 1.12 8.67 5.25
N THR A 32 0.62 7.44 5.44
CA THR A 32 1.15 6.51 6.44
C THR A 32 2.58 6.11 6.10
N ILE A 33 2.86 5.74 4.84
CA ILE A 33 4.23 5.46 4.39
C ILE A 33 5.12 6.69 4.59
N GLN A 34 4.66 7.88 4.19
CA GLN A 34 5.42 9.11 4.31
C GLN A 34 5.83 9.38 5.76
N ASN A 35 4.88 9.32 6.69
CA ASN A 35 5.11 9.70 8.09
C ASN A 35 5.78 8.60 8.91
N HIS A 36 5.46 7.34 8.65
CA HIS A 36 6.02 6.24 9.42
C HIS A 36 7.36 5.76 8.89
N TYR A 37 7.60 5.87 7.59
CA TYR A 37 8.81 5.38 6.95
C TYR A 37 9.67 6.51 6.35
N ILE A 38 9.20 7.19 5.30
CA ILE A 38 10.04 8.09 4.48
C ILE A 38 10.65 9.23 5.31
N ASN A 39 9.84 9.91 6.11
CA ASN A 39 10.30 11.01 6.97
C ASN A 39 11.35 10.59 8.02
N ARG A 40 11.44 9.29 8.33
CA ARG A 40 12.36 8.72 9.33
C ARG A 40 13.49 7.90 8.71
N CYS A 41 13.52 7.73 7.39
CA CYS A 41 14.47 6.85 6.71
C CYS A 41 15.78 7.57 6.38
N THR A 42 16.75 7.56 7.31
CA THR A 42 18.09 8.14 7.10
C THR A 42 18.78 7.65 5.82
N PRO A 43 18.78 6.34 5.46
CA PRO A 43 19.41 5.87 4.24
C PRO A 43 18.90 6.55 2.96
N LEU A 44 17.61 6.89 2.90
CA LEU A 44 17.03 7.60 1.77
C LEU A 44 17.62 9.01 1.62
N TRP A 45 17.76 9.73 2.73
CA TRP A 45 18.33 11.10 2.74
C TRP A 45 19.85 11.12 2.51
N SER A 46 20.53 10.01 2.77
CA SER A 46 21.97 9.86 2.54
C SER A 46 22.33 9.27 1.17
N GLY A 47 21.35 9.14 0.25
CA GLY A 47 21.57 8.60 -1.10
C GLY A 47 21.80 7.09 -1.18
N GLN A 48 21.56 6.35 -0.09
CA GLN A 48 21.67 4.89 -0.04
C GLN A 48 20.36 4.25 -0.48
N ASN A 49 20.02 4.42 -1.76
CA ASN A 49 18.71 4.04 -2.30
C ASN A 49 18.43 2.54 -2.17
N ASP A 50 19.40 1.66 -2.43
CA ASP A 50 19.19 0.21 -2.34
C ASP A 50 18.85 -0.23 -0.91
N LEU A 51 19.56 0.33 0.08
CA LEU A 51 19.28 0.08 1.49
C LEU A 51 17.91 0.67 1.90
N ALA A 52 17.54 1.84 1.37
CA ALA A 52 16.23 2.43 1.59
C ALA A 52 15.10 1.59 0.95
N ILE A 53 15.33 0.96 -0.20
CA ILE A 53 14.34 0.07 -0.82
C ILE A 53 14.20 -1.21 0.01
N GLN A 54 15.31 -1.81 0.45
CA GLN A 54 15.29 -3.00 1.29
C GLN A 54 14.55 -2.76 2.62
N LYS A 55 14.78 -1.61 3.27
CA LYS A 55 14.08 -1.24 4.50
C LYS A 55 12.61 -0.91 4.28
N LEU A 56 12.25 -0.37 3.11
CA LEU A 56 10.85 -0.14 2.75
C LEU A 56 10.10 -1.47 2.63
N ASP A 57 10.71 -2.46 1.99
CA ASP A 57 10.14 -3.80 1.87
C ASP A 57 9.88 -4.44 3.25
N GLN A 58 10.86 -4.34 4.16
CA GLN A 58 10.70 -4.78 5.55
C GLN A 58 9.56 -4.05 6.27
N PHE A 59 9.43 -2.74 6.06
CA PHE A 59 8.34 -1.94 6.63
C PHE A 59 6.98 -2.38 6.09
N LEU A 60 6.87 -2.63 4.77
CA LEU A 60 5.63 -3.07 4.13
C LEU A 60 5.24 -4.48 4.60
N HIS A 61 6.20 -5.39 4.72
CA HIS A 61 5.97 -6.72 5.28
C HIS A 61 5.43 -6.63 6.71
N TRP A 62 6.08 -5.85 7.57
CA TRP A 62 5.61 -5.63 8.95
C TRP A 62 4.19 -5.02 8.98
N TYR A 63 3.93 -4.01 8.15
CA TYR A 63 2.63 -3.34 8.08
C TYR A 63 1.50 -4.29 7.67
N ASN A 64 1.76 -5.16 6.69
CA ASN A 64 0.73 -6.03 6.10
C ASN A 64 0.53 -7.33 6.89
N GLU A 65 1.59 -7.94 7.43
CA GLU A 65 1.52 -9.28 8.04
C GLU A 65 1.58 -9.27 9.57
N VAL A 66 2.13 -8.23 10.20
CA VAL A 66 2.41 -8.23 11.65
C VAL A 66 1.61 -7.19 12.42
N ARG A 67 1.45 -5.97 11.87
CA ARG A 67 0.80 -4.87 12.58
C ARG A 67 -0.71 -5.12 12.71
N PRO A 68 -1.29 -5.12 13.93
CA PRO A 68 -2.74 -5.16 14.10
C PRO A 68 -3.36 -3.79 13.85
N HIS A 69 -4.51 -3.76 13.17
CA HIS A 69 -5.26 -2.53 12.86
C HIS A 69 -6.59 -2.51 13.58
N GLN A 70 -6.83 -1.51 14.43
CA GLN A 70 -8.09 -1.37 15.17
C GLN A 70 -9.32 -1.27 14.24
N SER A 71 -9.18 -0.57 13.11
CA SER A 71 -10.25 -0.48 12.10
C SER A 71 -10.59 -1.81 11.44
N LEU A 72 -9.72 -2.81 11.55
CA LEU A 72 -9.90 -4.17 11.04
C LEU A 72 -10.21 -5.16 12.18
N GLY A 73 -10.66 -4.69 13.34
CA GLY A 73 -10.93 -5.57 14.48
C GLY A 73 -9.67 -6.19 15.08
N SER A 74 -8.55 -5.45 15.06
CA SER A 74 -7.22 -5.91 15.49
C SER A 74 -6.60 -7.00 14.60
N LEU A 75 -7.15 -7.24 13.41
CA LEU A 75 -6.51 -8.07 12.38
C LEU A 75 -5.42 -7.28 11.66
N THR A 76 -4.46 -8.01 11.10
CA THR A 76 -3.51 -7.45 10.13
C THR A 76 -4.20 -7.31 8.76
N PRO A 77 -3.72 -6.42 7.88
CA PRO A 77 -4.27 -6.28 6.53
C PRO A 77 -4.33 -7.61 5.78
N ALA A 78 -3.27 -8.42 5.85
CA ALA A 78 -3.24 -9.71 5.17
C ALA A 78 -4.23 -10.72 5.77
N GLN A 79 -4.40 -10.74 7.09
CA GLN A 79 -5.44 -11.57 7.73
C GLN A 79 -6.84 -11.16 7.28
N PHE A 80 -7.13 -9.86 7.24
CA PHE A 80 -8.41 -9.35 6.78
C PHE A 80 -8.67 -9.73 5.31
N THR A 81 -7.69 -9.56 4.42
CA THR A 81 -7.80 -9.96 3.02
C THR A 81 -8.06 -11.45 2.86
N ARG A 82 -7.37 -12.31 3.61
CA ARG A 82 -7.61 -13.77 3.60
C ARG A 82 -9.03 -14.13 4.02
N GLN A 83 -9.55 -13.51 5.08
CA GLN A 83 -10.93 -13.73 5.52
C GLN A 83 -11.95 -13.25 4.48
N TYR A 84 -11.72 -12.06 3.90
CA TYR A 84 -12.60 -11.49 2.88
C TYR A 84 -12.62 -12.38 1.63
N SER A 85 -11.46 -12.82 1.13
CA SER A 85 -11.38 -13.72 -0.02
C SER A 85 -12.16 -15.03 0.18
N ASN A 86 -12.09 -15.62 1.38
CA ASN A 86 -12.81 -16.86 1.68
C ASN A 86 -14.34 -16.66 1.71
N MET A 87 -14.81 -15.47 2.05
CA MET A 87 -16.25 -15.15 2.11
C MET A 87 -16.89 -15.11 0.71
N TYR A 88 -16.18 -14.61 -0.30
CA TYR A 88 -16.69 -14.49 -1.68
C TYR A 88 -16.25 -15.64 -2.61
N ALA A 89 -15.51 -16.63 -2.09
CA ALA A 89 -15.11 -17.83 -2.82
C ALA A 89 -16.13 -19.00 -2.69
N THR A 90 -17.27 -18.75 -2.06
CA THR A 90 -18.45 -19.65 -1.93
C THR A 90 -19.59 -19.14 -2.80
#